data_AF-A0A2T2ZVB9-F1
#
_entry.id   AF-A0A2T2ZVB9-F1
#
_cell.length_a   1.000
_cell.length_b   1.000
_cell.length_c   1.000
_cell.angle_alpha   90.00
_cell.angle_beta   90.00
_cell.angle_gamma   90.00
#
_symmetry.space_group_name_H-M   'P 1'
#
loop_
_entity.id
_entity.type
_entity.pdbx_description
1 polymer ?
#
loop_
_entity_poly.entity_id
_entity_poly.type
_entity_poly.pdbx_seq_one_letter_code
_entity_poly.pdbx_strand_id
1 'polypeptide(L)'
;MVYKYALPLMYKPGTSFAYSPGNDLAGKAIEAATYKILAEFMRENVCEPLGLNEDASFFARKKPGMKDRIAGLNLVSDEPGMSAVDASALDPMAQVTDYFGGAGLYISADAYYAFLCYIPARLQAPRPRLVQRALPPTTRRCRRTSPQQPLWGLFSTSGVSVFEDPARGPQDMVACRSHS
;
A
#
# COMPACT_ATOMS: atom_id res chain seq x y z
N MET A 1 -14.95 12.02 -11.33
CA MET A 1 -15.51 11.01 -10.39
C MET A 1 -16.93 10.50 -10.76
N VAL A 2 -17.42 10.58 -12.01
CA VAL A 2 -18.89 10.56 -12.22
C VAL A 2 -19.50 9.24 -12.71
N TYR A 3 -18.81 8.42 -13.52
CA TYR A 3 -19.47 7.24 -14.10
C TYR A 3 -19.44 5.99 -13.20
N LYS A 4 -18.31 5.71 -12.53
CA LYS A 4 -18.09 4.50 -11.71
C LYS A 4 -19.07 4.36 -10.53
N TYR A 5 -19.56 5.49 -10.00
CA TYR A 5 -20.41 5.54 -8.79
C TYR A 5 -21.87 5.86 -9.06
N ALA A 6 -22.25 6.06 -10.34
CA ALA A 6 -23.63 6.34 -10.75
C ALA A 6 -24.39 5.05 -11.18
N LEU A 7 -23.75 3.89 -11.06
CA LEU A 7 -24.33 2.59 -11.44
C LEU A 7 -25.28 2.06 -10.36
N PRO A 8 -26.35 1.33 -10.73
CA PRO A 8 -27.24 0.70 -9.77
C PRO A 8 -26.52 -0.40 -8.97
N LEU A 9 -27.01 -0.64 -7.75
CA LEU A 9 -26.51 -1.74 -6.92
C LEU A 9 -26.88 -3.09 -7.54
N MET A 10 -25.92 -4.04 -7.57
CA MET A 10 -26.17 -5.39 -8.08
C MET A 10 -27.07 -6.23 -7.16
N TYR A 11 -27.07 -5.95 -5.86
CA TYR A 11 -27.85 -6.67 -4.85
C TYR A 11 -28.35 -5.69 -3.79
N LYS A 12 -29.34 -6.11 -3.01
CA LYS A 12 -29.77 -5.37 -1.83
C LYS A 12 -28.60 -5.25 -0.82
N PRO A 13 -28.38 -4.08 -0.20
CA PRO A 13 -27.34 -3.92 0.81
C PRO A 13 -27.46 -4.98 1.93
N GLY A 14 -26.34 -5.61 2.26
CA GLY A 14 -26.26 -6.61 3.33
C GLY A 14 -26.68 -8.04 2.96
N THR A 15 -27.15 -8.30 1.73
CA THR A 15 -27.61 -9.65 1.33
C THR A 15 -26.59 -10.45 0.52
N SER A 16 -25.52 -9.82 0.05
CA SER A 16 -24.45 -10.46 -0.72
C SER A 16 -23.15 -9.66 -0.59
N PHE A 17 -22.02 -10.26 -1.00
CA PHE A 17 -20.71 -9.63 -1.02
C PHE A 17 -20.12 -9.68 -2.44
N ALA A 18 -19.59 -8.55 -2.90
CA ALA A 18 -18.78 -8.48 -4.10
C ALA A 18 -17.67 -7.44 -3.93
N TYR A 19 -16.52 -7.74 -4.53
CA TYR A 19 -15.45 -6.76 -4.64
C TYR A 19 -15.93 -5.59 -5.50
N SER A 20 -15.84 -4.38 -4.95
CA SER A 20 -16.50 -3.21 -5.49
C SER A 20 -15.72 -1.95 -5.13
N PRO A 21 -15.99 -0.79 -5.76
CA PRO A 21 -15.38 0.47 -5.37
C PRO A 21 -15.94 1.06 -4.07
N GLY A 22 -16.54 0.23 -3.21
CA GLY A 22 -17.05 0.63 -1.89
C GLY A 22 -15.97 1.28 -1.01
N ASN A 23 -14.71 0.91 -1.16
CA ASN A 23 -13.60 1.55 -0.43
C ASN A 23 -13.42 3.02 -0.82
N ASP A 24 -13.66 3.39 -2.08
CA ASP A 24 -13.60 4.78 -2.54
C ASP A 24 -14.75 5.60 -1.92
N LEU A 25 -15.95 5.01 -1.83
CA LEU A 25 -17.09 5.60 -1.14
C LEU A 25 -16.85 5.72 0.37
N ALA A 26 -16.19 4.74 0.99
CA ALA A 26 -15.78 4.82 2.40
C ALA A 26 -14.80 5.98 2.62
N GLY A 27 -13.88 6.20 1.68
CA GLY A 27 -13.01 7.38 1.68
C GLY A 27 -13.81 8.70 1.67
N LYS A 28 -14.79 8.83 0.76
CA LYS A 28 -15.68 10.01 0.72
C LYS A 28 -16.56 10.15 1.98
N ALA A 29 -16.98 9.05 2.57
CA ALA A 29 -17.72 9.08 3.84
C ALA A 29 -16.85 9.62 4.99
N ILE A 30 -15.56 9.28 5.02
CA ILE A 30 -14.60 9.86 5.96
C ILE A 30 -14.47 11.37 5.72
N GLU A 31 -14.31 11.79 4.46
CA GLU A 31 -14.20 13.22 4.12
C GLU A 31 -15.45 13.99 4.59
N ALA A 32 -16.64 13.45 4.32
CA ALA A 32 -17.90 14.06 4.74
C ALA A 32 -18.07 14.10 6.27
N ALA A 33 -17.62 13.07 6.99
CA ALA A 33 -17.76 12.98 8.45
C ALA A 33 -16.74 13.83 9.21
N THR A 34 -15.55 14.04 8.63
CA THR A 34 -14.43 14.70 9.31
C THR A 34 -14.15 16.11 8.81
N TYR A 35 -14.75 16.50 7.68
CA TYR A 35 -14.50 17.75 6.96
C TYR A 35 -13.02 17.94 6.56
N LYS A 36 -12.28 16.84 6.42
CA LYS A 36 -10.90 16.80 5.93
C LYS A 36 -10.82 16.02 4.64
N ILE A 37 -9.88 16.35 3.78
CA ILE A 37 -9.58 15.48 2.63
C ILE A 37 -8.97 14.17 3.11
N LEU A 38 -9.21 13.07 2.38
CA LEU A 38 -8.83 11.73 2.80
C LEU A 38 -7.32 11.62 3.06
N ALA A 39 -6.50 12.31 2.27
CA ALA A 39 -5.04 12.33 2.45
C ALA A 39 -4.63 12.93 3.80
N GLU A 40 -5.26 14.02 4.24
CA GLU A 40 -4.97 14.63 5.54
C GLU A 40 -5.40 13.73 6.68
N PHE A 41 -6.60 13.16 6.58
CA PHE A 41 -7.10 12.22 7.58
C PHE A 41 -6.17 11.01 7.74
N MET A 42 -5.75 10.40 6.62
CA MET A 42 -4.84 9.25 6.63
C MET A 42 -3.45 9.62 7.14
N ARG A 43 -2.95 10.82 6.82
CA ARG A 43 -1.68 11.30 7.35
C ARG A 43 -1.73 11.40 8.88
N GLU A 44 -2.72 12.11 9.42
CA GLU A 44 -2.82 12.36 10.86
C GLU A 44 -3.15 11.12 11.69
N ASN A 45 -4.01 10.24 11.18
CA ASN A 45 -4.56 9.12 11.96
C ASN A 45 -3.82 7.79 11.74
N VAL A 46 -3.04 7.68 10.65
CA VAL A 46 -2.33 6.44 10.29
C VAL A 46 -0.84 6.68 10.09
N CYS A 47 -0.44 7.62 9.23
CA CYS A 47 0.97 7.77 8.85
C CYS A 47 1.81 8.41 9.97
N GLU A 48 1.35 9.50 10.56
CA GLU A 48 2.03 10.22 11.64
C GLU A 48 2.25 9.35 12.89
N PRO A 49 1.23 8.65 13.43
CA PRO A 49 1.43 7.80 14.61
C PRO A 49 2.42 6.66 14.39
N LEU A 50 2.61 6.24 13.13
CA LEU A 50 3.51 5.16 12.75
C LEU A 50 4.85 5.66 12.18
N GLY A 51 5.05 6.97 12.07
CA GLY A 51 6.26 7.55 11.48
C GLY A 51 6.43 7.31 9.98
N LEU A 52 5.34 7.06 9.24
CA LEU A 52 5.36 6.69 7.81
C LEU A 52 5.22 7.89 6.86
N ASN A 53 5.35 9.10 7.39
CA ASN A 53 5.08 10.32 6.62
C ASN A 53 5.94 10.43 5.39
N GLU A 54 7.23 10.10 5.42
CA GLU A 54 8.11 10.25 4.25
C GLU A 54 7.90 9.17 3.19
N ASP A 55 7.28 8.05 3.58
CA ASP A 55 7.19 6.85 2.76
C ASP A 55 5.79 6.59 2.20
N ALA A 56 4.76 7.32 2.65
CA ALA A 56 3.38 7.17 2.16
C ALA A 56 2.86 8.45 1.47
N SER A 57 2.21 8.31 0.31
CA SER A 57 1.51 9.40 -0.36
C SER A 57 0.57 8.93 -1.47
N PHE A 58 -0.55 9.64 -1.66
CA PHE A 58 -1.43 9.47 -2.83
C PHE A 58 -0.84 10.07 -4.12
N PHE A 59 0.13 10.98 -4.00
CA PHE A 59 0.77 11.66 -5.13
C PHE A 59 2.30 11.56 -5.03
N ALA A 60 2.84 10.34 -5.04
CA ALA A 60 4.27 10.08 -4.86
C ALA A 60 5.18 10.84 -5.85
N ARG A 61 4.78 10.98 -7.12
CA ARG A 61 5.57 11.72 -8.13
C ARG A 61 5.67 13.23 -7.84
N LYS A 62 4.75 13.79 -7.06
CA LYS A 62 4.76 15.21 -6.65
C LYS A 62 5.49 15.43 -5.31
N LYS A 63 5.85 14.36 -4.61
CA LYS A 63 6.46 14.42 -3.29
C LYS A 63 7.98 14.32 -3.39
N PRO A 64 8.72 15.29 -2.83
CA PRO A 64 10.18 15.23 -2.75
C PRO A 64 10.65 13.91 -2.11
N GLY A 65 11.73 13.31 -2.64
CA GLY A 65 12.30 12.05 -2.13
C GLY A 65 11.52 10.77 -2.43
N MET A 66 10.21 10.84 -2.71
CA MET A 66 9.45 9.67 -3.16
C MET A 66 9.57 9.43 -4.66
N LYS A 67 9.55 10.51 -5.47
CA LYS A 67 9.57 10.42 -6.95
C LYS A 67 10.69 9.52 -7.49
N ASP A 68 11.88 9.63 -6.92
CA ASP A 68 13.08 8.91 -7.39
C ASP A 68 13.14 7.45 -6.90
N ARG A 69 12.24 7.07 -5.98
CA ARG A 69 12.11 5.72 -5.39
C ARG A 69 10.92 4.93 -5.93
N ILE A 70 10.16 5.48 -6.89
CA ILE A 70 9.04 4.79 -7.52
C ILE A 70 9.60 3.69 -8.44
N ALA A 71 9.25 2.44 -8.17
CA ALA A 71 9.64 1.33 -9.06
C ALA A 71 8.98 1.47 -10.43
N GLY A 72 9.70 0.99 -11.44
CA GLY A 72 9.20 0.91 -12.81
C GLY A 72 7.95 0.04 -12.92
N LEU A 73 7.06 0.44 -13.80
CA LEU A 73 5.90 -0.34 -14.21
C LEU A 73 6.27 -1.12 -15.47
N ASN A 74 5.90 -2.38 -15.57
CA ASN A 74 6.00 -3.15 -16.80
C ASN A 74 4.60 -3.60 -17.24
N LEU A 75 4.34 -3.56 -18.54
CA LEU A 75 3.14 -4.12 -19.15
C LEU A 75 3.45 -5.52 -19.65
N VAL A 76 2.60 -6.47 -19.28
CA VAL A 76 2.69 -7.86 -19.74
C VAL A 76 1.51 -8.12 -20.65
N SER A 77 1.77 -8.73 -21.81
CA SER A 77 0.73 -9.19 -22.72
C SER A 77 0.19 -10.54 -22.27
N ASP A 78 -1.09 -10.80 -22.53
CA ASP A 78 -1.71 -12.11 -22.30
C ASP A 78 -1.29 -13.14 -23.38
N GLU A 79 -0.60 -12.71 -24.44
CA GLU A 79 -0.11 -13.59 -25.49
C GLU A 79 1.08 -14.44 -25.02
N PRO A 80 1.04 -15.78 -25.21
CA PRO A 80 2.12 -16.67 -24.81
C PRO A 80 3.44 -16.30 -25.48
N GLY A 81 4.49 -16.15 -24.67
CA GLY A 81 5.86 -15.90 -25.16
C GLY A 81 6.23 -14.43 -25.37
N MET A 82 5.33 -13.48 -25.13
CA MET A 82 5.70 -12.06 -25.11
C MET A 82 6.46 -11.69 -23.84
N SER A 83 7.51 -10.89 -24.02
CA SER A 83 8.27 -10.32 -22.90
C SER A 83 7.56 -9.09 -22.34
N ALA A 84 7.80 -8.81 -21.05
CA ALA A 84 7.30 -7.60 -20.42
C ALA A 84 7.91 -6.35 -21.09
N VAL A 85 7.08 -5.33 -21.32
CA VAL A 85 7.48 -4.05 -21.90
C VAL A 85 7.62 -3.01 -20.79
N ASP A 86 8.74 -2.30 -20.77
CA ASP A 86 8.93 -1.19 -19.83
C ASP A 86 7.90 -0.09 -20.07
N ALA A 87 7.18 0.25 -19.02
CA ALA A 87 6.18 1.30 -18.96
C ALA A 87 6.42 2.22 -17.75
N SER A 88 7.67 2.34 -17.28
CA SER A 88 8.08 3.21 -16.17
C SER A 88 7.68 4.68 -16.34
N ALA A 89 7.58 5.16 -17.59
CA ALA A 89 7.10 6.49 -17.93
C ALA A 89 5.57 6.65 -17.78
N LEU A 90 4.81 5.55 -17.73
CA LEU A 90 3.38 5.59 -17.52
C LEU A 90 3.08 5.98 -16.06
N ASP A 91 2.22 6.98 -15.90
CA ASP A 91 1.67 7.34 -14.61
C ASP A 91 0.15 7.14 -14.61
N PRO A 92 -0.34 6.01 -14.06
CA PRO A 92 -1.77 5.73 -13.95
C PRO A 92 -2.54 6.79 -13.17
N MET A 93 -1.85 7.60 -12.35
CA MET A 93 -2.42 8.61 -11.47
C MET A 93 -2.26 10.03 -11.99
N ALA A 94 -1.67 10.24 -13.18
CA ALA A 94 -1.33 11.58 -13.69
C ALA A 94 -2.54 12.52 -13.81
N GLN A 95 -3.69 11.97 -14.21
CA GLN A 95 -4.95 12.72 -14.41
C GLN A 95 -5.91 12.60 -13.22
N VAL A 96 -5.50 11.89 -12.17
CA VAL A 96 -6.33 11.70 -10.98
C VAL A 96 -6.14 12.90 -10.05
N THR A 97 -7.25 13.54 -9.68
CA THR A 97 -7.29 14.65 -8.72
C THR A 97 -7.89 14.25 -7.37
N ASP A 98 -8.67 13.17 -7.33
CA ASP A 98 -9.34 12.67 -6.13
C ASP A 98 -8.45 11.71 -5.34
N TYR A 99 -8.71 11.62 -4.04
CA TYR A 99 -8.14 10.61 -3.15
C TYR A 99 -9.04 9.38 -3.09
N PHE A 100 -8.56 8.27 -3.64
CA PHE A 100 -9.32 7.02 -3.70
C PHE A 100 -8.97 6.11 -2.52
N GLY A 101 -9.97 5.65 -1.78
CA GLY A 101 -9.76 4.74 -0.64
C GLY A 101 -9.39 3.31 -1.06
N GLY A 102 -9.73 2.91 -2.29
CA GLY A 102 -9.45 1.57 -2.81
C GLY A 102 -8.13 1.43 -3.56
N ALA A 103 -7.55 2.53 -4.07
CA ALA A 103 -6.33 2.51 -4.89
C ALA A 103 -5.59 3.85 -4.84
N GLY A 104 -4.34 3.89 -5.31
CA GLY A 104 -3.60 5.13 -5.53
C GLY A 104 -2.67 5.58 -4.40
N LEU A 105 -2.66 4.89 -3.25
CA LEU A 105 -1.65 5.12 -2.22
C LEU A 105 -0.35 4.40 -2.58
N TYR A 106 0.74 5.17 -2.66
CA TYR A 106 2.10 4.66 -2.76
C TYR A 106 2.70 4.53 -1.36
N ILE A 107 3.39 3.43 -1.09
CA ILE A 107 4.06 3.20 0.19
C ILE A 107 5.35 2.37 0.02
N SER A 108 6.42 2.67 0.76
CA SER A 108 7.61 1.82 0.74
C SER A 108 7.34 0.45 1.36
N ALA A 109 8.17 -0.54 1.03
CA ALA A 109 8.03 -1.89 1.55
C ALA A 109 8.17 -1.96 3.07
N ASP A 110 9.17 -1.24 3.59
CA ASP A 110 9.44 -1.14 5.02
C ASP A 110 8.27 -0.48 5.76
N ALA A 111 7.72 0.59 5.20
CA ALA A 111 6.57 1.29 5.77
C ALA A 111 5.30 0.42 5.75
N TYR A 112 5.07 -0.33 4.67
CA TYR A 112 3.95 -1.26 4.60
C TYR A 112 4.11 -2.42 5.58
N TYR A 113 5.32 -2.95 5.73
CA TYR A 113 5.61 -3.97 6.73
C TYR A 113 5.38 -3.46 8.16
N ALA A 114 5.84 -2.24 8.48
CA ALA A 114 5.59 -1.61 9.77
C ALA A 114 4.08 -1.45 10.06
N PHE A 115 3.30 -1.06 9.05
CA PHE A 115 1.83 -1.00 9.14
C PHE A 115 1.21 -2.38 9.41
N LEU A 116 1.64 -3.42 8.70
CA LEU A 116 1.16 -4.79 8.91
C LEU A 116 1.48 -5.32 10.31
N CYS A 117 2.68 -5.03 10.83
CA CYS A 117 3.06 -5.41 12.19
C CYS A 117 2.29 -4.63 13.28
N TYR A 118 1.87 -3.40 12.98
CA TYR A 118 1.08 -2.59 13.91
C TYR A 118 -0.33 -3.14 14.16
N ILE A 119 -1.00 -3.67 13.12
CA ILE A 119 -2.37 -4.19 13.22
C ILE A 119 -2.54 -5.22 14.36
N PRO A 120 -1.79 -6.34 14.41
CA PRO A 120 -1.97 -7.34 15.46
C PRO A 120 -1.59 -6.80 16.84
N ALA A 121 -0.57 -5.94 16.95
CA ALA A 121 -0.20 -5.30 18.20
C ALA A 121 -1.35 -4.43 18.77
N ARG A 122 -2.09 -3.74 17.89
CA ARG A 122 -3.26 -2.95 18.27
C ARG A 122 -4.46 -3.81 18.67
N LEU A 123 -4.68 -4.95 18.00
CA LEU A 123 -5.77 -5.87 18.32
C LEU A 123 -5.56 -6.62 19.64
N GLN A 124 -4.30 -6.84 20.02
CA GLN A 124 -3.93 -7.49 21.29
C GLN A 124 -3.84 -6.49 22.45
N ALA A 125 -3.81 -5.19 22.18
CA ALA A 125 -3.83 -4.16 23.21
C ALA A 125 -5.25 -3.94 23.73
N PRO A 126 -5.51 -4.02 25.07
CA PRO A 126 -6.79 -3.60 25.62
C PRO A 126 -6.97 -2.09 25.39
N ARG A 127 -7.81 -1.73 24.40
CA ARG A 127 -8.16 -0.37 23.92
C ARG A 127 -7.15 0.74 24.30
N PRO A 128 -6.17 1.07 23.45
CA PRO A 128 -5.22 2.11 23.80
C PRO A 128 -5.78 3.51 23.50
N ARG A 129 -5.74 4.40 24.50
CA ARG A 129 -5.52 5.83 24.25
C ARG A 129 -4.19 5.94 23.48
N LEU A 130 -4.16 6.77 22.44
CA LEU A 130 -2.97 7.07 21.65
C LEU A 130 -1.78 7.42 22.57
N VAL A 131 -0.85 6.49 22.71
CA VAL A 131 0.48 6.77 23.26
C VAL A 131 1.46 6.44 22.15
N GLN A 132 2.11 7.49 21.64
CA GLN A 132 3.24 7.40 20.72
C GLN A 132 4.29 6.48 21.34
N ARG A 133 4.53 5.35 20.72
CA ARG A 133 5.72 4.55 21.01
C ARG A 133 6.46 4.36 19.69
N ALA A 134 7.60 5.02 19.59
CA ALA A 134 8.53 4.87 18.49
C ALA A 134 8.83 3.37 18.27
N LEU A 135 8.79 2.94 17.00
CA LEU A 135 9.17 1.58 16.64
C LEU A 135 10.65 1.34 17.00
N PRO A 136 11.00 0.21 17.64
CA PRO A 136 12.40 -0.14 17.86
C PRO A 136 13.05 -0.54 16.52
N PRO A 137 14.33 -0.18 16.30
CA PRO A 137 15.05 -0.59 15.09
C PRO A 137 15.53 -2.02 15.30
N THR A 138 14.81 -3.02 14.80
CA THR A 138 15.41 -4.37 14.67
C THR A 138 14.89 -5.10 13.45
N THR A 139 15.74 -5.13 12.43
CA THR A 139 15.82 -6.15 11.40
C THR A 139 15.83 -7.54 12.03
N ARG A 140 14.74 -8.30 11.91
CA ARG A 140 14.77 -9.76 12.07
C ARG A 140 14.52 -10.42 10.72
N ARG A 141 15.59 -11.03 10.23
CA ARG A 141 15.72 -11.79 8.99
C ARG A 141 14.59 -12.82 8.84
N CYS A 142 13.76 -12.65 7.81
CA CYS A 142 12.78 -13.68 7.42
C CYS A 142 13.54 -14.87 6.79
N ARG A 143 13.38 -16.06 7.36
CA ARG A 143 14.02 -17.30 6.88
C ARG A 143 13.19 -17.82 5.69
N ARG A 144 13.81 -17.92 4.52
CA ARG A 144 13.22 -18.51 3.29
C ARG A 144 12.79 -19.95 3.55
N THR A 145 11.52 -20.26 3.33
CA THR A 145 11.06 -21.60 2.96
C THR A 145 10.08 -21.47 1.80
N SER A 146 10.50 -21.92 0.62
CA SER A 146 9.63 -22.32 -0.49
C SER A 146 9.63 -23.86 -0.59
N PRO A 147 8.80 -24.54 -1.40
CA PRO A 147 7.86 -24.02 -2.40
C PRO A 147 6.45 -24.69 -2.42
N GLN A 148 5.60 -24.15 -3.30
CA GLN A 148 4.38 -24.74 -3.91
C GLN A 148 3.00 -24.46 -3.28
N GLN A 149 2.25 -23.56 -3.92
CA GLN A 149 0.81 -23.72 -4.21
C GLN A 149 0.48 -23.00 -5.55
N PRO A 150 -0.44 -23.54 -6.37
CA PRO A 150 -0.66 -23.16 -7.78
C PRO A 150 -1.45 -21.86 -7.96
N LEU A 151 -1.09 -21.15 -9.03
CA LEU A 151 -1.59 -19.83 -9.44
C LEU A 151 -2.88 -19.95 -10.25
N TRP A 152 -4.00 -19.48 -9.69
CA TRP A 152 -5.11 -18.90 -10.45
C TRP A 152 -5.63 -17.69 -9.67
N GLY A 153 -5.48 -16.50 -10.24
CA GLY A 153 -5.88 -15.25 -9.58
C GLY A 153 -5.95 -14.09 -10.55
N LEU A 154 -7.17 -13.77 -10.98
CA LEU A 154 -7.55 -12.54 -11.68
C LEU A 154 -6.90 -11.31 -11.01
N PHE A 155 -6.08 -10.60 -11.77
CA PHE A 155 -5.53 -9.30 -11.38
C PHE A 155 -6.61 -8.22 -11.54
N SER A 156 -7.06 -7.61 -10.43
CA SER A 156 -7.69 -6.29 -10.45
C SER A 156 -7.66 -5.61 -9.07
N THR A 157 -6.77 -4.60 -8.97
CA THR A 157 -6.94 -3.27 -8.35
C THR A 157 -6.75 -2.99 -6.86
N SER A 158 -6.56 -3.94 -5.95
CA SER A 158 -5.97 -3.59 -4.62
C SER A 158 -4.47 -3.89 -4.59
N GLY A 159 -3.71 -3.18 -5.42
CA GLY A 159 -2.25 -3.22 -5.39
C GLY A 159 -1.72 -2.12 -4.48
N VAL A 160 -1.42 -2.44 -3.23
CA VAL A 160 -0.44 -1.63 -2.49
C VAL A 160 0.89 -1.85 -3.19
N SER A 161 1.40 -0.82 -3.86
CA SER A 161 2.70 -0.90 -4.51
C SER A 161 3.77 -0.68 -3.44
N VAL A 162 4.47 -1.76 -3.11
CA VAL A 162 5.50 -1.90 -2.08
C VAL A 162 6.86 -1.72 -2.77
N PHE A 163 7.63 -0.71 -2.37
CA PHE A 163 8.91 -0.35 -3.02
C PHE A 163 10.13 -0.65 -2.14
N GLU A 164 11.20 -1.17 -2.73
CA GLU A 164 12.50 -1.38 -2.08
C GLU A 164 13.45 -0.24 -2.46
N ASP A 165 14.15 0.35 -1.47
CA ASP A 165 15.04 1.49 -1.67
C ASP A 165 16.41 1.03 -2.25
N PRO A 166 16.77 1.43 -3.49
CA PRO A 166 18.04 1.04 -4.09
C PRO A 166 19.27 1.69 -3.44
N ALA A 167 19.11 2.69 -2.56
CA ALA A 167 20.23 3.35 -1.89
C ALA A 167 20.83 2.53 -0.72
N ARG A 168 20.18 1.45 -0.28
CA ARG A 168 20.73 0.52 0.73
C ARG A 168 21.28 -0.73 0.06
N GLY A 169 22.55 -0.66 -0.34
CA GLY A 169 23.27 -1.79 -0.93
C GLY A 169 23.47 -2.98 0.05
N PRO A 170 23.84 -4.17 -0.48
CA PRO A 170 23.88 -5.44 0.26
C PRO A 170 25.05 -5.62 1.27
N GLN A 171 25.69 -4.52 1.71
CA GLN A 171 26.97 -4.58 2.43
C GLN A 171 26.88 -4.85 3.93
N ASP A 172 25.68 -4.90 4.52
CA ASP A 172 25.49 -5.24 5.94
C ASP A 172 25.27 -6.75 6.21
N MET A 173 25.76 -7.63 5.32
CA MET A 173 25.82 -9.07 5.60
C MET A 173 27.02 -9.40 6.50
N VAL A 174 26.86 -9.20 7.81
CA VAL A 174 27.73 -9.82 8.81
C VAL A 174 27.46 -11.34 8.81
N ALA A 175 28.42 -12.09 8.27
CA ALA A 175 28.41 -13.55 8.29
C ALA A 175 28.65 -14.05 9.73
N CYS A 176 27.62 -14.60 10.36
CA CYS A 176 27.79 -15.31 11.63
C CYS A 176 28.19 -16.76 11.34
N ARG A 177 29.49 -17.06 11.48
CA ARG A 177 30.02 -18.44 11.50
C ARG A 177 29.52 -19.13 12.76
N SER A 178 28.86 -20.28 12.61
CA SER A 178 28.53 -21.17 13.74
C SER A 178 29.81 -21.75 14.33
N HIS A 179 30.08 -21.47 15.60
CA HIS A 179 30.94 -22.30 16.44
C HIS A 179 30.05 -23.25 17.22
N SER A 180 30.35 -24.54 17.03
CA SER A 180 30.03 -25.75 17.82
C SER A 180 28.57 -26.08 18.11
#